data_AF-A0A519XSL2-F1
#
_entry.id   AF-A0A519XSL2-F1
#
_cell.length_a   1.000
_cell.length_b   1.000
_cell.length_c   1.000
_cell.angle_alpha   90.00
_cell.angle_beta   90.00
_cell.angle_gamma   90.00
#
_symmetry.space_group_name_H-M   'P 1'
#
loop_
_entity.id
_entity.type
_entity.pdbx_description
1 polymer ?
#
loop_
_entity_poly.entity_id
_entity_poly.type
_entity_poly.pdbx_seq_one_letter_code
_entity_poly.pdbx_strand_id
1 'polypeptide(L)' 'GSQREERLDMLTKRMQEMNIPEEELWWYLDTRKFGSAPHAGFGLGFERLVLFVTGMTNIRDVIAFPRFPKSAEF' A
#
# COMPACT_ATOMS: atom_id res chain seq x y z
N GLY A 1 3.50 0.95 8.00
CA GLY A 1 4.44 1.48 7.00
C GLY A 1 5.69 0.62 6.99
N SER A 2 6.69 0.98 6.20
CA SER A 2 8.00 0.31 6.21
C SER A 2 9.07 1.18 5.54
N GLN A 3 10.34 0.89 5.84
CA GLN A 3 11.42 1.19 4.90
C GLN A 3 11.26 0.28 3.68
N ARG A 4 11.63 0.79 2.50
CA ARG A 4 11.59 0.02 1.25
C ARG A 4 12.98 -0.52 0.95
N GLU A 5 13.03 -1.69 0.33
CA GLU A 5 14.27 -2.25 -0.20
C GLU A 5 14.70 -1.42 -1.41
N GLU A 6 15.84 -0.74 -1.28
CA GLU A 6 16.45 0.09 -2.31
C GLU A 6 17.51 -0.66 -3.13
N ARG A 7 18.01 -1.81 -2.64
CA ARG A 7 19.01 -2.61 -3.36
C ARG A 7 18.33 -3.53 -4.37
N LEU A 8 18.69 -3.39 -5.64
CA LEU A 8 18.02 -4.07 -6.74
C LEU A 8 18.10 -5.59 -6.64
N ASP A 9 19.28 -6.13 -6.30
CA ASP A 9 19.56 -7.55 -6.15
C ASP A 9 18.75 -8.20 -5.01
N MET A 10 18.64 -7.50 -3.88
CA MET A 10 17.85 -7.94 -2.74
C MET A 10 16.35 -7.89 -3.05
N LEU A 11 15.92 -6.86 -3.78
CA LEU A 11 14.53 -6.71 -4.20
C LEU A 11 14.11 -7.81 -5.18
N THR A 12 14.89 -8.09 -6.23
CA THR A 12 14.57 -9.14 -7.21
C THR A 12 14.58 -10.53 -6.58
N LYS A 13 15.56 -10.83 -5.72
CA LYS A 13 15.56 -12.06 -4.93
C LYS A 13 14.27 -12.21 -4.12
N ARG A 14 13.82 -11.15 -3.44
CA ARG A 14 12.59 -11.19 -2.65
C ARG A 14 11.33 -11.35 -3.50
N MET A 15 11.30 -10.74 -4.69
CA MET A 15 10.22 -10.91 -5.65
C MET A 15 10.11 -12.37 -6.10
N GLN A 16 11.24 -13.03 -6.39
CA GLN A 16 11.28 -14.46 -6.73
C GLN A 16 10.78 -15.34 -5.58
N GLU A 17 11.23 -15.09 -4.34
CA GLU A 17 10.77 -15.81 -3.14
C GLU A 17 9.25 -15.68 -2.92
N MET A 18 8.66 -14.55 -3.33
CA MET A 18 7.22 -14.26 -3.17
C MET A 18 6.40 -14.55 -4.43
N ASN A 19 7.00 -15.10 -5.49
CA ASN A 19 6.38 -15.34 -6.80
C ASN A 19 5.75 -14.08 -7.42
N ILE A 20 6.44 -12.94 -7.35
CA ILE A 20 6.00 -11.68 -7.95
C ILE A 20 6.65 -11.54 -9.33
N PRO A 21 5.87 -11.37 -10.43
CA PRO A 21 6.42 -11.23 -11.76
C PRO A 21 7.18 -9.91 -11.93
N GLU A 22 8.48 -10.00 -12.21
CA GLU A 22 9.36 -8.83 -12.39
C GLU A 22 8.98 -8.00 -13.63
N GLU A 23 8.50 -8.66 -14.68
CA GLU A 23 8.13 -8.04 -15.95
C GLU A 23 6.95 -7.06 -15.84
N GLU A 24 5.99 -7.31 -14.95
CA GLU A 24 4.86 -6.40 -14.70
C GLU A 24 5.28 -5.15 -13.92
N LEU A 25 6.39 -5.24 -13.20
CA LEU A 25 6.92 -4.22 -12.29
C LEU A 25 8.25 -3.65 -12.77
N TRP A 26 8.59 -3.77 -14.06
CA TRP A 26 9.84 -3.28 -14.64
C TRP A 26 10.12 -1.80 -14.29
N TRP A 27 9.08 -0.96 -14.35
CA TRP A 27 9.13 0.47 -14.04
C TRP A 27 9.42 0.73 -12.56
N TYR A 28 8.99 -0.17 -11.68
CA TYR A 28 9.28 -0.10 -10.25
C TYR A 28 10.73 -0.49 -9.98
N LEU A 29 11.27 -1.48 -10.70
CA LEU A 29 12.69 -1.85 -10.61
C LEU A 29 13.61 -0.73 -11.12
N ASP A 30 13.20 0.04 -12.11
CA ASP A 30 14.00 1.16 -12.65
C ASP A 30 14.29 2.24 -11.61
N THR A 31 13.39 2.44 -10.64
CA THR A 31 13.63 3.36 -9.51
C THR A 31 14.82 2.94 -8.62
N ARG A 32 15.30 1.70 -8.76
CA ARG A 32 16.48 1.17 -8.06
C ARG A 32 17.76 1.23 -8.91
N LYS A 33 17.66 1.52 -10.20
CA LYS A 33 18.81 1.49 -11.14
C LYS A 33 19.58 2.81 -11.22
N PHE A 34 18.91 3.94 -11.07
CA PHE A 34 19.50 5.27 -11.33
C PHE A 34 19.52 6.14 -10.07
N GLY A 35 20.48 5.90 -9.18
CA GLY A 35 20.65 6.71 -7.97
C GLY A 35 19.58 6.43 -6.91
N SER A 36 19.34 5.15 -6.60
CA SER A 36 18.42 4.79 -5.52
C SER A 36 18.90 5.33 -4.17
N ALA A 37 17.96 5.63 -3.29
CA ALA A 37 18.22 6.17 -1.97
C ALA A 37 17.48 5.34 -0.91
N PRO A 38 18.00 5.26 0.34
CA PRO A 38 17.25 4.73 1.46
C PRO A 38 15.96 5.56 1.66
N HIS A 39 14.80 4.93 1.53
CA HIS A 39 13.51 5.61 1.61
C HIS A 39 12.49 4.81 2.41
N ALA A 40 11.64 5.51 3.15
CA ALA A 40 10.61 4.93 3.99
C ALA A 40 9.29 5.69 3.85
N GLY A 41 8.19 5.02 4.16
CA GLY A 41 6.87 5.64 4.14
C GLY A 41 5.82 4.81 4.86
N PHE A 42 4.65 5.39 5.05
CA PHE A 42 3.50 4.70 5.63
C PHE A 42 2.21 5.14 4.95
N GLY A 43 1.17 4.30 5.08
CA GLY A 43 -0.19 4.63 4.69
C GLY A 43 -1.06 4.81 5.92
N LEU A 44 -2.01 5.73 5.84
CA LEU A 44 -3.01 5.98 6.86
C LEU A 44 -4.40 5.68 6.27
N GLY A 45 -5.13 4.76 6.89
CA GLY A 45 -6.53 4.53 6.54
C GLY A 45 -7.37 5.69 7.06
N PHE A 46 -7.81 6.58 6.17
CA PHE A 46 -8.47 7.82 6.55
C PHE A 46 -9.76 7.56 7.35
N GLU A 47 -10.61 6.64 6.88
CA GLU A 47 -11.85 6.26 7.57
C GLU A 47 -11.56 5.65 8.95
N ARG A 48 -10.43 4.94 9.10
CA ARG A 48 -10.02 4.40 10.42
C ARG A 48 -9.58 5.50 11.38
N LEU A 49 -8.96 6.57 10.87
CA LEU A 49 -8.68 7.75 11.69
C LEU A 49 -9.99 8.42 12.13
N VAL A 50 -10.94 8.60 11.19
CA VAL A 50 -12.25 9.18 11.50
C VAL A 50 -13.00 8.34 12.54
N LEU A 51 -13.00 7.01 12.42
CA LEU A 51 -13.55 6.10 13.44
C LEU A 51 -12.95 6.36 14.82
N PHE A 52 -11.62 6.44 14.87
CA PHE A 52 -10.90 6.63 16.13
C PHE A 52 -11.25 7.96 16.82
N VAL A 53 -11.30 9.06 16.06
CA VAL A 53 -11.57 10.40 16.64
C VAL A 53 -13.06 10.64 16.93
N THR A 54 -13.98 9.95 16.24
CA THR A 54 -15.42 10.07 16.44
C THR A 54 -15.98 9.08 17.47
N GLY A 55 -15.23 8.03 17.81
CA GLY A 55 -15.69 6.95 18.70
C GLY A 55 -16.69 5.99 18.06
N MET A 56 -16.96 6.13 16.76
CA MET A 56 -17.81 5.19 16.02
C MET A 56 -17.14 3.83 15.88
N THR A 57 -17.94 2.76 15.87
CA THR A 57 -17.43 1.37 15.88
C THR A 57 -17.49 0.70 14.51
N ASN A 58 -18.31 1.20 13.59
CA ASN A 58 -18.50 0.63 12.25
C ASN A 58 -17.97 1.59 11.18
N ILE A 59 -17.04 1.10 10.34
CA ILE A 59 -16.40 1.89 9.27
C ILE A 59 -17.38 2.46 8.24
N ARG A 60 -18.59 1.90 8.17
CA ARG A 60 -19.64 2.38 7.26
C ARG A 60 -20.23 3.72 7.69
N ASP A 61 -20.12 4.06 8.98
CA ASP A 61 -20.77 5.25 9.56
C ASP A 61 -19.86 6.49 9.45
N VAL A 62 -18.60 6.31 9.07
CA VAL A 62 -17.58 7.38 8.94
C VAL A 62 -17.31 7.81 7.50
N ILE A 63 -18.08 7.28 6.54
CA ILE A 63 -17.99 7.64 5.12
C ILE A 63 -19.40 7.87 4.59
N ALA A 64 -19.57 8.87 3.72
CA ALA A 64 -20.91 9.29 3.27
C ALA A 64 -21.68 8.17 2.55
N PHE A 65 -21.00 7.41 1.69
CA PHE A 65 -21.60 6.37 0.86
C PHE A 65 -20.73 5.11 0.91
N PRO A 66 -20.89 4.25 1.94
CA PRO A 66 -20.04 3.08 2.11
C PRO A 66 -20.20 2.10 0.94
N ARG A 67 -19.11 1.42 0.59
CA ARG A 67 -19.08 0.37 -0.44
C ARG A 67 -18.61 -0.93 0.19
N PHE A 68 -19.39 -1.99 0.00
CA PHE A 68 -19.08 -3.33 0.51
C PHE A 68 -19.74 -4.41 -0.37
N PRO A 69 -19.35 -5.70 -0.28
CA PRO A 69 -19.93 -6.73 -1.12
C PRO A 69 -21.46 -6.70 -1.08
N LYS A 70 -22.09 -6.68 -2.26
CA LYS A 70 -23.55 -6.56 -2.47
C LYS A 70 -24.16 -5.19 -2.13
N SER A 71 -23.38 -4.13 -1.94
CA SER A 71 -23.87 -2.77 -1.70
C SER A 71 -23.04 -1.71 -2.46
N ALA A 72 -23.72 -0.99 -3.36
CA ALA A 72 -23.15 0.11 -4.13
C ALA A 72 -24.15 1.26 -4.39
N GLU A 73 -25.22 1.34 -3.59
CA GLU A 73 -26.22 2.41 -3.63
C GLU A 73 -25.73 3.65 -2.87
N PHE A 74 -26.42 4.78 -3.01
CA PHE A 74 -26.12 5.99 -2.23
C PHE A 74 -26.72 5.84 -0.84
#